data_AF-A0A062U8E0-F1
#
_entry.id   AF-A0A062U8E0-F1
#
_cell.length_a   1.000
_cell.length_b   1.000
_cell.length_c   1.000
_cell.angle_alpha   90.00
_cell.angle_beta   90.00
_cell.angle_gamma   90.00
#
_symmetry.space_group_name_H-M   'P 1'
#
loop_
_entity.id
_entity.type
_entity.pdbx_description
1 polymer ?
#
loop_
_entity_poly.entity_id
_entity_poly.type
_entity_poly.pdbx_seq_one_letter_code
_entity_poly.pdbx_strand_id
1 'polypeptide(L)'
;MTATGKTYLPTRASLNEHEVPEWFRDAKFGIFIHWGPYSIPSFAPHSKQIDQLAAESEANAFAHTPYAAWYRNTVMFEDGPTAQFHRETYGEDYSYDNFGEAFNASLENWDPVAWAKLFKKSGARYVVLVSKHHDGFLLWPSAIPNPHKPNWQTTRDVVGELADAVRAEGLKFGIYYSGGIDWTFKHIRIESLGHLGLNIPGDAENYTEYANAHYYELIERYKPDYLWNDIGYPSQQATFEILAKYYNSIPEGLTNDRWFPIDGELLADALERPEGMTGVLPPKPPVWDVRTPEYGMFNHILPFIWETTRGMGHSFAYNRNETEADYITKNGIATMLASSACFNGNVLLNVGPRGDAQMPPAQAARLEAVGEWLETRGEAIKGTRPVELAQKAVDGVSIGATRNAEALYIHMFGKPAAGRLEVALPPELESVTSVEQIGGQVGDWSIEQNTLRLTVNEWADEAVQIFKLGLAK
;
A
#
# COMPACT_ATOMS: atom_id res chain seq x y z
N MET A 1 -9.94 9.64 -23.46
CA MET A 1 -10.03 8.73 -24.61
C MET A 1 -9.47 7.41 -24.14
N THR A 2 -10.30 6.39 -23.95
CA THR A 2 -9.82 5.06 -23.54
C THR A 2 -9.04 4.45 -24.71
N ALA A 3 -7.81 3.99 -24.43
CA ALA A 3 -6.92 3.37 -25.41
C ALA A 3 -7.49 2.02 -25.87
N THR A 4 -8.46 2.06 -26.78
CA THR A 4 -9.05 0.87 -27.39
C THR A 4 -8.30 0.58 -28.69
N GLY A 5 -7.26 -0.25 -28.59
CA GLY A 5 -6.56 -0.76 -29.79
C GLY A 5 -5.15 -1.29 -29.59
N LYS A 6 -4.57 -1.18 -28.39
CA LYS A 6 -3.21 -1.66 -28.14
C LYS A 6 -3.25 -3.10 -27.64
N THR A 7 -2.61 -4.01 -28.37
CA THR A 7 -2.38 -5.39 -27.93
C THR A 7 -0.98 -5.48 -27.35
N TYR A 8 -0.89 -5.94 -26.10
CA TYR A 8 0.37 -6.16 -25.41
C TYR A 8 0.93 -7.55 -25.75
N LEU A 9 2.17 -7.59 -26.22
CA LEU A 9 2.94 -8.82 -26.40
C LEU A 9 3.76 -9.11 -25.13
N PRO A 10 4.10 -10.37 -24.83
CA PRO A 10 4.88 -10.75 -23.64
C PRO A 10 6.37 -10.42 -23.84
N THR A 11 6.68 -9.13 -24.02
CA THR A 11 8.03 -8.61 -24.18
C THR A 11 8.16 -7.31 -23.40
N ARG A 12 9.34 -7.05 -22.85
CA ARG A 12 9.63 -5.81 -22.11
C ARG A 12 9.27 -4.54 -22.90
N ALA A 13 9.60 -4.50 -24.19
CA ALA A 13 9.34 -3.33 -25.03
C ALA A 13 7.84 -3.04 -25.15
N SER A 14 7.03 -4.08 -25.43
CA SER A 14 5.58 -3.92 -25.56
C SER A 14 4.90 -3.59 -24.24
N LEU A 15 5.38 -4.13 -23.10
CA LEU A 15 4.75 -3.93 -21.79
C LEU A 15 5.08 -2.58 -21.16
N ASN A 16 6.30 -2.05 -21.35
CA ASN A 16 6.67 -0.69 -20.89
C ASN A 16 5.96 0.43 -21.65
N GLU A 17 5.15 0.05 -22.63
CA GLU A 17 4.29 0.88 -23.42
C GLU A 17 2.90 1.05 -22.77
N HIS A 18 2.66 0.39 -21.63
CA HIS A 18 1.50 0.59 -20.75
C HIS A 18 1.68 1.84 -19.89
N GLU A 19 0.60 2.58 -19.64
CA GLU A 19 0.60 3.80 -18.85
C GLU A 19 -0.26 3.61 -17.61
N VAL A 20 0.14 4.23 -16.50
CA VAL A 20 -0.65 4.22 -15.26
C VAL A 20 -2.05 4.81 -15.54
N PRO A 21 -3.14 4.07 -15.28
CA PRO A 21 -4.49 4.53 -15.53
C PRO A 21 -4.83 5.82 -14.76
N GLU A 22 -5.57 6.73 -15.40
CA GLU A 22 -5.94 8.01 -14.80
C GLU A 22 -6.72 7.84 -13.49
N TRP A 23 -7.57 6.79 -13.38
CA TRP A 23 -8.31 6.53 -12.15
C TRP A 23 -7.38 6.33 -10.95
N PHE A 24 -6.22 5.70 -11.14
CA PHE A 24 -5.26 5.46 -10.07
C PHE A 24 -4.54 6.77 -9.69
N ARG A 25 -4.19 7.58 -10.69
CA ARG A 25 -3.59 8.90 -10.47
C ARG A 25 -4.54 9.84 -9.73
N ASP A 26 -5.86 9.69 -9.93
CA ASP A 26 -6.89 10.50 -9.27
C ASP A 26 -7.27 9.96 -7.88
N ALA A 27 -7.09 8.65 -7.64
CA ALA A 27 -7.54 7.97 -6.45
C ALA A 27 -6.87 8.47 -5.16
N LYS A 28 -5.53 8.59 -5.18
CA LYS A 28 -4.63 8.98 -4.07
C LYS A 28 -4.63 8.10 -2.82
N PHE A 29 -5.74 7.44 -2.50
CA PHE A 29 -5.91 6.69 -1.26
C PHE A 29 -6.59 5.34 -1.50
N GLY A 30 -5.94 4.27 -1.06
CA GLY A 30 -6.45 2.91 -1.07
C GLY A 30 -6.29 2.21 0.28
N ILE A 31 -7.03 1.12 0.44
CA ILE A 31 -6.94 0.24 1.62
C ILE A 31 -6.27 -1.07 1.23
N PHE A 32 -5.29 -1.49 2.01
CA PHE A 32 -4.69 -2.81 1.92
C PHE A 32 -5.24 -3.71 3.02
N ILE A 33 -5.37 -5.02 2.79
CA ILE A 33 -5.92 -5.94 3.78
C ILE A 33 -5.02 -7.17 3.91
N HIS A 34 -4.28 -7.26 5.02
CA HIS A 34 -3.53 -8.47 5.41
C HIS A 34 -4.35 -9.29 6.41
N TRP A 35 -4.99 -10.34 5.91
CA TRP A 35 -5.84 -11.22 6.69
C TRP A 35 -5.67 -12.67 6.23
N GLY A 36 -5.51 -13.61 7.16
CA GLY A 36 -5.26 -15.02 6.86
C GLY A 36 -5.08 -15.85 8.13
N PRO A 37 -4.63 -17.11 8.04
CA PRO A 37 -4.41 -17.97 9.20
C PRO A 37 -3.55 -17.33 10.29
N TYR A 38 -2.53 -16.55 9.92
CA TYR A 38 -1.70 -15.78 10.86
C TYR A 38 -2.47 -14.73 11.68
N SER A 39 -3.66 -14.32 11.26
CA SER A 39 -4.54 -13.43 12.03
C SER A 39 -5.19 -14.14 13.22
N ILE A 40 -5.19 -15.48 13.30
CA ILE A 40 -5.70 -16.24 14.45
C ILE A 40 -4.80 -16.08 15.67
N PRO A 41 -3.48 -16.39 15.61
CA PRO A 41 -2.59 -16.10 16.73
C PRO A 41 -2.39 -14.60 16.94
N SER A 42 -2.42 -13.80 15.86
CA SER A 42 -2.33 -12.34 15.89
C SER A 42 -1.14 -11.81 16.70
N PHE A 43 0.03 -12.46 16.68
CA PHE A 43 1.13 -12.12 17.59
C PHE A 43 2.41 -11.82 16.83
N ALA A 44 3.05 -10.72 17.20
CA ALA A 44 4.44 -10.43 16.93
C ALA A 44 5.00 -9.50 18.03
N PRO A 45 6.31 -9.46 18.25
CA PRO A 45 6.96 -8.36 18.95
C PRO A 45 6.54 -7.00 18.33
N HIS A 46 6.49 -5.93 19.11
CA HIS A 46 6.02 -4.62 18.61
C HIS A 46 6.94 -3.45 18.99
N SER A 47 8.09 -3.71 19.61
CA SER A 47 8.96 -2.64 20.11
C SER A 47 9.75 -1.90 19.02
N LYS A 48 9.70 -2.35 17.76
CA LYS A 48 10.49 -1.82 16.64
C LYS A 48 9.71 -1.86 15.33
N GLN A 49 9.99 -0.92 14.44
CA GLN A 49 9.60 -0.97 13.02
C GLN A 49 10.56 -1.82 12.19
N ILE A 50 10.11 -2.29 11.03
CA ILE A 50 10.88 -3.14 10.13
C ILE A 50 12.21 -2.51 9.71
N ASP A 51 12.23 -1.21 9.46
CA ASP A 51 13.39 -0.45 8.99
C ASP A 51 14.41 -0.21 10.12
N GLN A 52 14.00 -0.39 11.37
CA GLN A 52 14.86 -0.29 12.56
C GLN A 52 15.56 -1.62 12.90
N LEU A 53 15.14 -2.73 12.29
CA LEU A 53 15.74 -4.04 12.54
C LEU A 53 17.10 -4.21 11.87
N ALA A 54 17.43 -3.40 10.85
CA ALA A 54 18.72 -3.42 10.16
C ALA A 54 19.92 -3.03 11.06
N ALA A 55 19.67 -2.50 12.26
CA ALA A 55 20.72 -2.17 13.24
C ALA A 55 21.19 -3.37 14.08
N GLU A 56 20.60 -4.55 13.89
CA GLU A 56 20.92 -5.79 14.60
C GLU A 56 21.51 -6.85 13.66
N SER A 57 21.92 -8.00 14.19
CA SER A 57 22.18 -9.16 13.31
C SER A 57 20.88 -9.57 12.61
N GLU A 58 20.98 -9.99 11.34
CA GLU A 58 19.79 -10.36 10.55
C GLU A 58 18.96 -11.45 11.25
N ALA A 59 19.60 -12.45 11.85
CA ALA A 59 18.89 -13.51 12.57
C ALA A 59 18.07 -12.97 13.75
N ASN A 60 18.60 -11.98 14.48
CA ASN A 60 17.86 -11.35 15.57
C ASN A 60 16.70 -10.51 15.04
N ALA A 61 16.92 -9.79 13.93
CA ALA A 61 15.88 -9.04 13.24
C ALA A 61 14.71 -9.93 12.83
N PHE A 62 14.96 -11.09 12.21
CA PHE A 62 13.90 -12.02 11.82
C PHE A 62 13.23 -12.70 13.02
N ALA A 63 13.97 -12.99 14.09
CA ALA A 63 13.42 -13.52 15.34
C ALA A 63 12.49 -12.53 16.07
N HIS A 64 12.70 -11.23 15.85
CA HIS A 64 11.97 -10.13 16.52
C HIS A 64 11.16 -9.26 15.54
N THR A 65 10.87 -9.76 14.35
CA THR A 65 10.11 -9.01 13.34
C THR A 65 8.74 -8.58 13.88
N PRO A 66 8.29 -7.35 13.62
CA PRO A 66 6.97 -6.91 14.05
C PRO A 66 5.83 -7.44 13.17
N TYR A 67 6.14 -8.20 12.13
CA TYR A 67 5.16 -8.68 11.17
C TYR A 67 4.46 -9.95 11.67
N ALA A 68 3.24 -9.79 12.19
CA ALA A 68 2.39 -10.91 12.60
C ALA A 68 2.02 -11.82 11.42
N ALA A 69 2.02 -11.29 10.18
CA ALA A 69 1.86 -12.10 8.96
C ALA A 69 3.01 -13.10 8.75
N TRP A 70 4.15 -12.91 9.43
CA TRP A 70 5.31 -13.79 9.38
C TRP A 70 5.33 -14.87 10.46
N TYR A 71 4.26 -15.00 11.25
CA TYR A 71 4.17 -15.91 12.40
C TYR A 71 4.72 -17.32 12.13
N ARG A 72 4.37 -17.93 10.98
CA ARG A 72 4.81 -19.29 10.62
C ARG A 72 6.32 -19.42 10.48
N ASN A 73 7.01 -18.38 10.01
CA ASN A 73 8.47 -18.35 9.97
C ASN A 73 9.04 -18.01 11.36
N THR A 74 8.50 -16.98 12.02
CA THR A 74 9.05 -16.46 13.28
C THR A 74 8.90 -17.43 14.45
N VAL A 75 7.92 -18.33 14.43
CA VAL A 75 7.78 -19.39 15.45
C VAL A 75 8.91 -20.43 15.38
N MET A 76 9.66 -20.51 14.27
CA MET A 76 10.82 -21.42 14.13
C MET A 76 12.07 -20.94 14.88
N PHE A 77 12.03 -19.75 15.48
CA PHE A 77 13.07 -19.27 16.40
C PHE A 77 12.71 -19.75 17.81
N GLU A 78 13.16 -20.94 18.18
CA GLU A 78 12.73 -21.68 19.38
C GLU A 78 12.86 -20.88 20.69
N ASP A 79 13.92 -20.08 20.81
CA ASP A 79 14.18 -19.20 21.97
C ASP A 79 13.53 -17.81 21.85
N GLY A 80 12.85 -17.54 20.72
CA GLY A 80 12.26 -16.25 20.40
C GLY A 80 10.89 -16.01 21.05
N PRO A 81 10.45 -14.74 21.11
CA PRO A 81 9.20 -14.34 21.74
C PRO A 81 7.96 -15.00 21.10
N THR A 82 7.95 -15.19 19.77
CA THR A 82 6.84 -15.82 19.06
C THR A 82 6.72 -17.30 19.40
N ALA A 83 7.84 -18.02 19.49
CA ALA A 83 7.86 -19.43 19.89
C ALA A 83 7.44 -19.59 21.36
N GLN A 84 7.92 -18.72 22.25
CA GLN A 84 7.46 -18.70 23.65
C GLN A 84 5.95 -18.51 23.75
N PHE A 85 5.40 -17.47 23.09
CA PHE A 85 3.96 -17.22 23.06
C PHE A 85 3.18 -18.43 22.52
N HIS A 86 3.71 -19.08 21.46
CA HIS A 86 3.07 -20.25 20.87
C HIS A 86 2.97 -21.40 21.87
N ARG A 87 4.07 -21.73 22.55
CA ARG A 87 4.10 -22.79 23.57
C ARG A 87 3.15 -22.51 24.74
N GLU A 88 3.14 -21.27 25.23
CA GLU A 88 2.32 -20.87 26.38
C GLU A 88 0.81 -20.83 26.05
N THR A 89 0.46 -20.51 24.80
CA THR A 89 -0.94 -20.31 24.38
C THR A 89 -1.56 -21.57 23.77
N TYR A 90 -0.80 -22.29 22.94
CA TYR A 90 -1.31 -23.40 22.13
C TYR A 90 -0.66 -24.75 22.48
N GLY A 91 0.52 -24.74 23.10
CA GLY A 91 1.34 -25.93 23.36
C GLY A 91 2.40 -26.18 22.28
N GLU A 92 3.44 -26.92 22.63
CA GLU A 92 4.60 -27.21 21.75
C GLU A 92 4.22 -27.99 20.47
N ASP A 93 3.23 -28.88 20.56
CA ASP A 93 2.82 -29.76 19.47
C ASP A 93 1.71 -29.15 18.57
N TYR A 94 1.31 -27.90 18.81
CA TYR A 94 0.24 -27.27 18.03
C TYR A 94 0.75 -26.85 16.65
N SER A 95 0.26 -27.51 15.59
CA SER A 95 0.65 -27.17 14.23
C SER A 95 0.05 -25.83 13.78
N TYR A 96 0.84 -25.04 13.04
CA TYR A 96 0.33 -23.84 12.34
C TYR A 96 -0.87 -24.17 11.43
N ASP A 97 -0.95 -25.40 10.92
CA ASP A 97 -2.00 -25.85 10.02
C ASP A 97 -3.40 -25.77 10.65
N ASN A 98 -3.48 -25.93 11.97
CA ASN A 98 -4.73 -25.80 12.72
C ASN A 98 -5.31 -24.38 12.64
N PHE A 99 -4.48 -23.36 12.39
CA PHE A 99 -4.96 -21.99 12.20
C PHE A 99 -5.71 -21.82 10.86
N GLY A 100 -5.46 -22.66 9.85
CA GLY A 100 -6.22 -22.63 8.60
C GLY A 100 -7.67 -23.09 8.78
N GLU A 101 -7.89 -24.10 9.62
CA GLU A 101 -9.24 -24.56 10.00
C GLU A 101 -9.95 -23.51 10.86
N ALA A 102 -9.27 -22.99 11.88
CA ALA A 102 -9.81 -21.94 12.75
C ALA A 102 -10.18 -20.67 11.96
N PHE A 103 -9.37 -20.31 10.96
CA PHE A 103 -9.65 -19.20 10.07
C PHE A 103 -10.87 -19.46 9.18
N ASN A 104 -10.99 -20.65 8.58
CA ASN A 104 -12.19 -21.02 7.83
C ASN A 104 -13.46 -20.93 8.70
N ALA A 105 -13.40 -21.43 9.93
CA ALA A 105 -14.53 -21.36 10.86
C ALA A 105 -14.93 -19.92 11.18
N SER A 106 -13.96 -19.02 11.36
CA SER A 106 -14.25 -17.62 11.72
C SER A 106 -14.94 -16.82 10.62
N LEU A 107 -14.89 -17.28 9.36
CA LEU A 107 -15.57 -16.65 8.22
C LEU A 107 -17.10 -16.60 8.39
N GLU A 108 -17.69 -17.38 9.30
CA GLU A 108 -19.12 -17.25 9.63
C GLU A 108 -19.46 -15.86 10.19
N ASN A 109 -18.49 -15.18 10.80
CA ASN A 109 -18.63 -13.87 11.41
C ASN A 109 -18.25 -12.72 10.46
N TRP A 110 -17.88 -13.03 9.22
CA TRP A 110 -17.36 -12.06 8.26
C TRP A 110 -18.46 -11.41 7.41
N ASP A 111 -18.52 -10.08 7.45
CA ASP A 111 -19.39 -9.25 6.62
C ASP A 111 -18.58 -8.37 5.66
N PRO A 112 -18.45 -8.76 4.37
CA PRO A 112 -17.72 -7.96 3.37
C PRO A 112 -18.40 -6.62 3.06
N VAL A 113 -19.73 -6.51 3.21
CA VAL A 113 -20.47 -5.28 2.93
C VAL A 113 -20.17 -4.24 4.01
N ALA A 114 -20.10 -4.64 5.28
CA ALA A 114 -19.69 -3.75 6.35
C ALA A 114 -18.27 -3.21 6.13
N TRP A 115 -17.33 -4.06 5.70
CA TRP A 115 -15.97 -3.63 5.37
C TRP A 115 -15.94 -2.64 4.18
N ALA A 116 -16.63 -2.95 3.08
CA ALA A 116 -16.68 -2.08 1.91
C ALA A 116 -17.24 -0.69 2.27
N LYS A 117 -18.29 -0.61 3.10
CA LYS A 117 -18.86 0.65 3.59
C LYS A 117 -17.87 1.44 4.44
N LEU A 118 -17.14 0.77 5.34
CA LEU A 118 -16.10 1.41 6.13
C LEU A 118 -14.98 1.98 5.24
N PHE A 119 -14.52 1.22 4.24
CA PHE A 119 -13.49 1.67 3.30
C PHE A 119 -13.98 2.82 2.43
N LYS A 120 -15.26 2.82 2.03
CA LYS A 120 -15.86 3.96 1.34
C LYS A 120 -15.90 5.20 2.23
N LYS A 121 -16.33 5.04 3.48
CA LYS A 121 -16.42 6.11 4.48
C LYS A 121 -15.05 6.72 4.80
N SER A 122 -13.98 5.93 4.77
CA SER A 122 -12.61 6.44 4.95
C SER A 122 -12.15 7.38 3.83
N GLY A 123 -12.89 7.43 2.73
CA GLY A 123 -12.57 8.23 1.56
C GLY A 123 -11.63 7.52 0.58
N ALA A 124 -11.30 6.25 0.81
CA ALA A 124 -10.55 5.45 -0.15
C ALA A 124 -11.27 5.36 -1.51
N ARG A 125 -10.50 4.99 -2.54
CA ARG A 125 -10.98 4.84 -3.91
C ARG A 125 -10.68 3.45 -4.48
N TYR A 126 -9.83 2.68 -3.82
CA TYR A 126 -9.51 1.31 -4.16
C TYR A 126 -9.20 0.47 -2.92
N VAL A 127 -9.36 -0.84 -3.03
CA VAL A 127 -9.06 -1.82 -1.98
C VAL A 127 -8.22 -2.94 -2.59
N VAL A 128 -7.13 -3.34 -1.93
CA VAL A 128 -6.27 -4.45 -2.32
C VAL A 128 -6.35 -5.52 -1.23
N LEU A 129 -6.79 -6.74 -1.59
CA LEU A 129 -6.86 -7.88 -0.67
C LEU A 129 -5.65 -8.80 -0.86
N VAL A 130 -4.98 -9.18 0.24
CA VAL A 130 -4.02 -10.29 0.24
C VAL A 130 -4.76 -11.60 -0.03
N SER A 131 -4.79 -12.03 -1.29
CA SER A 131 -5.47 -13.28 -1.69
C SER A 131 -4.67 -14.52 -1.28
N LYS A 132 -3.34 -14.41 -1.29
CA LYS A 132 -2.39 -15.41 -0.81
C LYS A 132 -1.16 -14.70 -0.25
N HIS A 133 -0.80 -14.97 1.00
CA HIS A 133 0.46 -14.52 1.60
C HIS A 133 1.53 -15.63 1.50
N HIS A 134 2.68 -15.43 2.15
CA HIS A 134 3.81 -16.36 2.15
C HIS A 134 3.46 -17.77 2.68
N ASP A 135 2.43 -17.91 3.52
CA ASP A 135 2.00 -19.20 4.06
C ASP A 135 1.27 -20.10 3.06
N GLY A 136 1.01 -19.59 1.85
CA GLY A 136 0.41 -20.30 0.73
C GLY A 136 -1.10 -20.51 0.86
N PHE A 137 -1.75 -19.96 1.89
CA PHE A 137 -3.19 -20.15 2.12
C PHE A 137 -4.00 -19.27 1.16
N LEU A 138 -4.91 -19.87 0.39
CA LEU A 138 -5.70 -19.14 -0.60
C LEU A 138 -7.01 -18.63 0.00
N LEU A 139 -7.29 -17.33 -0.12
CA LEU A 139 -8.56 -16.71 0.27
C LEU A 139 -9.68 -16.88 -0.78
N TRP A 140 -9.54 -17.84 -1.68
CA TRP A 140 -10.62 -18.25 -2.56
C TRP A 140 -10.61 -19.76 -2.74
N PRO A 141 -11.76 -20.38 -3.09
CA PRO A 141 -11.82 -21.78 -3.48
C PRO A 141 -11.22 -21.93 -4.88
N SER A 142 -9.90 -22.09 -4.94
CA SER A 142 -9.14 -22.33 -6.17
C SER A 142 -9.51 -23.69 -6.76
N ALA A 143 -9.61 -23.75 -8.09
CA ALA A 143 -9.67 -25.02 -8.82
C ALA A 143 -8.28 -25.66 -9.02
N ILE A 144 -7.21 -24.92 -8.71
CA ILE A 144 -5.83 -25.36 -8.84
C ILE A 144 -5.38 -26.01 -7.52
N PRO A 145 -5.24 -27.34 -7.46
CA PRO A 145 -4.86 -28.00 -6.22
C PRO A 145 -3.41 -27.68 -5.85
N ASN A 146 -3.16 -27.39 -4.58
CA ASN A 146 -1.80 -27.33 -4.06
C ASN A 146 -1.22 -28.75 -3.95
N PRO A 147 -0.10 -29.07 -4.62
CA PRO A 147 0.47 -30.42 -4.67
C PRO A 147 1.10 -30.87 -3.35
N HIS A 148 1.44 -29.94 -2.46
CA HIS A 148 2.13 -30.21 -1.19
C HIS A 148 1.22 -30.05 0.02
N LYS A 149 0.09 -29.34 -0.12
CA LYS A 149 -0.85 -29.07 0.96
C LYS A 149 -2.30 -29.04 0.46
N PRO A 150 -2.93 -30.22 0.26
CA PRO A 150 -4.30 -30.30 -0.22
C PRO A 150 -5.27 -29.52 0.67
N ASN A 151 -6.24 -28.83 0.04
CA ASN A 151 -7.27 -28.05 0.72
C ASN A 151 -6.75 -26.89 1.59
N TRP A 152 -5.55 -26.37 1.32
CA TRP A 152 -4.99 -25.20 2.01
C TRP A 152 -5.56 -23.88 1.48
N GLN A 153 -6.89 -23.74 1.61
CA GLN A 153 -7.66 -22.62 1.10
C GLN A 153 -8.93 -22.39 1.90
N THR A 154 -9.57 -21.25 1.68
CA THR A 154 -10.91 -20.97 2.16
C THR A 154 -11.98 -21.76 1.41
N THR A 155 -13.03 -22.16 2.12
CA THR A 155 -14.23 -22.77 1.52
C THR A 155 -15.22 -21.73 0.99
N ARG A 156 -15.27 -20.55 1.64
CA ARG A 156 -16.01 -19.37 1.21
C ARG A 156 -15.17 -18.54 0.25
N ASP A 157 -15.77 -17.96 -0.79
CA ASP A 157 -15.04 -17.14 -1.78
C ASP A 157 -14.79 -15.72 -1.26
N VAL A 158 -13.81 -15.58 -0.35
CA VAL A 158 -13.48 -14.31 0.30
C VAL A 158 -13.04 -13.26 -0.73
N VAL A 159 -12.24 -13.65 -1.73
CA VAL A 159 -11.83 -12.74 -2.82
C VAL A 159 -13.05 -12.24 -3.60
N GLY A 160 -13.93 -13.14 -4.05
CA GLY A 160 -15.12 -12.78 -4.84
C GLY A 160 -16.12 -11.93 -4.08
N GLU A 161 -16.49 -12.34 -2.87
CA GLU A 161 -17.49 -11.63 -2.07
C GLU A 161 -17.03 -10.23 -1.66
N LEU A 162 -15.73 -10.07 -1.34
CA LEU A 162 -15.18 -8.74 -1.07
C LEU A 162 -15.11 -7.89 -2.34
N ALA A 163 -14.70 -8.47 -3.48
CA ALA A 163 -14.65 -7.76 -4.75
C ALA A 163 -16.02 -7.17 -5.12
N ASP A 164 -17.07 -7.97 -4.98
CA ASP A 164 -18.45 -7.56 -5.27
C ASP A 164 -18.92 -6.45 -4.32
N ALA A 165 -18.64 -6.58 -3.01
CA ALA A 165 -19.00 -5.57 -2.01
C ALA A 165 -18.25 -4.24 -2.24
N VAL A 166 -16.95 -4.28 -2.53
CA VAL A 166 -16.11 -3.11 -2.82
C VAL A 166 -16.61 -2.39 -4.08
N ARG A 167 -16.93 -3.14 -5.14
CA ARG A 167 -17.46 -2.57 -6.40
C ARG A 167 -18.86 -1.99 -6.23
N ALA A 168 -19.70 -2.59 -5.38
CA ALA A 168 -21.03 -2.06 -5.07
C ALA A 168 -20.95 -0.66 -4.41
N GLU A 169 -19.88 -0.36 -3.67
CA GLU A 169 -19.61 0.96 -3.09
C GLU A 169 -18.90 1.93 -4.07
N GLY A 170 -18.71 1.51 -5.32
CA GLY A 170 -18.06 2.27 -6.39
C GLY A 170 -16.54 2.43 -6.20
N LEU A 171 -15.91 1.50 -5.46
CA LEU A 171 -14.47 1.44 -5.29
C LEU A 171 -13.85 0.47 -6.30
N LYS A 172 -12.58 0.69 -6.64
CA LYS A 172 -11.77 -0.22 -7.44
C LYS A 172 -11.27 -1.39 -6.57
N PHE A 173 -11.11 -2.57 -7.15
CA PHE A 173 -10.70 -3.77 -6.41
C PHE A 173 -9.42 -4.36 -6.99
N GLY A 174 -8.40 -4.49 -6.16
CA GLY A 174 -7.12 -5.11 -6.47
C GLY A 174 -6.86 -6.36 -5.66
N ILE A 175 -5.90 -7.15 -6.12
CA ILE A 175 -5.50 -8.41 -5.51
C ILE A 175 -3.99 -8.35 -5.27
N TYR A 176 -3.61 -8.62 -4.03
CA TYR A 176 -2.25 -8.99 -3.68
C TYR A 176 -2.05 -10.50 -3.81
N TYR A 177 -0.88 -10.88 -4.29
CA TYR A 177 -0.43 -12.27 -4.32
C TYR A 177 1.06 -12.33 -3.98
N SER A 178 1.43 -13.21 -3.04
CA SER A 178 2.84 -13.51 -2.79
C SER A 178 3.39 -14.40 -3.91
N GLY A 179 3.94 -13.77 -4.95
CA GLY A 179 4.49 -14.44 -6.10
C GLY A 179 5.81 -15.13 -5.79
N GLY A 180 6.71 -14.45 -5.08
CA GLY A 180 8.03 -14.98 -4.80
C GLY A 180 8.12 -15.98 -3.65
N ILE A 181 7.14 -16.06 -2.75
CA ILE A 181 7.21 -16.97 -1.60
C ILE A 181 5.95 -17.82 -1.50
N ASP A 182 6.17 -19.12 -1.29
CA ASP A 182 5.13 -20.04 -0.87
C ASP A 182 5.71 -21.14 0.04
N TRP A 183 5.46 -21.01 1.34
CA TRP A 183 5.95 -21.93 2.38
C TRP A 183 5.31 -23.32 2.32
N THR A 184 4.43 -23.60 1.37
CA THR A 184 3.99 -24.98 1.07
C THR A 184 4.94 -25.69 0.10
N PHE A 185 5.70 -24.96 -0.71
CA PHE A 185 6.70 -25.51 -1.63
C PHE A 185 8.10 -25.48 -1.02
N LYS A 186 8.44 -24.38 -0.34
CA LYS A 186 9.78 -24.19 0.22
C LYS A 186 9.73 -23.35 1.49
N HIS A 187 10.16 -23.93 2.60
CA HIS A 187 10.17 -23.26 3.90
C HIS A 187 11.37 -23.69 4.75
N ILE A 188 12.52 -23.09 4.49
CA ILE A 188 13.64 -23.08 5.45
C ILE A 188 13.52 -21.83 6.32
N ARG A 189 13.88 -21.90 7.60
CA ARG A 189 13.79 -20.74 8.51
C ARG A 189 14.50 -19.53 7.90
N ILE A 190 13.75 -18.48 7.62
CA ILE A 190 14.26 -17.21 7.10
C ILE A 190 14.83 -16.44 8.29
N GLU A 191 16.15 -16.40 8.36
CA GLU A 191 16.93 -15.67 9.37
C GLU A 191 17.94 -14.70 8.72
N SER A 192 17.88 -14.51 7.41
CA SER A 192 18.67 -13.53 6.65
C SER A 192 18.01 -13.21 5.31
N LEU A 193 18.44 -12.13 4.65
CA LEU A 193 18.02 -11.85 3.26
C LEU A 193 18.49 -12.94 2.29
N GLY A 194 19.62 -13.59 2.57
CA GLY A 194 20.08 -14.76 1.81
C GLY A 194 19.11 -15.94 1.94
N HIS A 195 18.63 -16.23 3.16
CA HIS A 195 17.62 -17.26 3.39
C HIS A 195 16.27 -16.89 2.77
N LEU A 196 15.91 -15.61 2.73
CA LEU A 196 14.72 -15.14 2.00
C LEU A 196 14.81 -15.53 0.52
N GLY A 197 15.94 -15.25 -0.13
CA GLY A 197 16.18 -15.64 -1.53
C GLY A 197 16.14 -17.16 -1.73
N LEU A 198 16.71 -17.93 -0.80
CA LEU A 198 16.65 -19.40 -0.84
C LEU A 198 15.24 -19.97 -0.68
N ASN A 199 14.30 -19.23 -0.09
CA ASN A 199 12.91 -19.63 0.05
C ASN A 199 12.05 -19.32 -1.16
N ILE A 200 12.58 -18.64 -2.18
CA ILE A 200 11.85 -18.41 -3.41
C ILE A 200 11.81 -19.73 -4.21
N PRO A 201 10.64 -20.36 -4.37
CA PRO A 201 10.55 -21.61 -5.13
C PRO A 201 10.58 -21.28 -6.63
N GLY A 202 11.16 -22.19 -7.42
CA GLY A 202 11.29 -22.04 -8.86
C GLY A 202 10.84 -23.28 -9.62
N ASP A 203 11.45 -23.50 -10.77
CA ASP A 203 11.11 -24.62 -11.66
C ASP A 203 11.42 -25.98 -11.03
N ALA A 204 12.45 -26.07 -10.19
CA ALA A 204 12.79 -27.31 -9.48
C ALA A 204 11.67 -27.79 -8.55
N GLU A 205 10.90 -26.85 -7.99
CA GLU A 205 9.73 -27.11 -7.15
C GLU A 205 8.41 -27.17 -7.95
N ASN A 206 8.45 -27.04 -9.28
CA ASN A 206 7.27 -26.87 -10.17
C ASN A 206 6.34 -25.72 -9.76
N TYR A 207 6.89 -24.68 -9.12
CA TYR A 207 6.08 -23.61 -8.54
C TYR A 207 5.63 -22.57 -9.57
N THR A 208 6.44 -22.31 -10.61
CA THR A 208 6.11 -21.33 -11.67
C THR A 208 4.77 -21.65 -12.34
N GLU A 209 4.52 -22.92 -12.68
CA GLU A 209 3.26 -23.35 -13.30
C GLU A 209 2.06 -23.18 -12.35
N TYR A 210 2.22 -23.55 -11.08
CA TYR A 210 1.20 -23.38 -10.04
C TYR A 210 0.85 -21.90 -9.83
N ALA A 211 1.85 -21.03 -9.69
CA ALA A 211 1.64 -19.60 -9.50
C ALA A 211 1.03 -18.94 -10.76
N ASN A 212 1.47 -19.32 -11.96
CA ASN A 212 0.87 -18.83 -13.21
C ASN A 212 -0.62 -19.19 -13.30
N ALA A 213 -0.98 -20.43 -12.96
CA ALA A 213 -2.36 -20.88 -12.97
C ALA A 213 -3.24 -20.07 -12.01
N HIS A 214 -2.73 -19.73 -10.83
CA HIS A 214 -3.42 -18.82 -9.91
C HIS A 214 -3.60 -17.41 -10.48
N TYR A 215 -2.56 -16.80 -11.06
CA TYR A 215 -2.70 -15.48 -11.69
C TYR A 215 -3.76 -15.50 -12.78
N TYR A 216 -3.77 -16.52 -13.63
CA TYR A 216 -4.78 -16.65 -14.68
C TYR A 216 -6.18 -16.82 -14.13
N GLU A 217 -6.36 -17.65 -13.11
CA GLU A 217 -7.63 -17.82 -12.42
C GLU A 217 -8.12 -16.51 -11.77
N LEU A 218 -7.25 -15.79 -11.07
CA LEU A 218 -7.58 -14.53 -10.40
C LEU A 218 -7.98 -13.44 -11.40
N ILE A 219 -7.22 -13.33 -12.50
CA ILE A 219 -7.51 -12.38 -13.61
C ILE A 219 -8.87 -12.70 -14.23
N GLU A 220 -9.13 -13.98 -14.54
CA GLU A 220 -10.35 -14.40 -15.22
C GLU A 220 -11.59 -14.28 -14.35
N ARG A 221 -11.53 -14.77 -13.10
CA ARG A 221 -12.68 -14.80 -12.18
C ARG A 221 -13.01 -13.43 -11.62
N TYR A 222 -11.99 -12.71 -11.15
CA TYR A 222 -12.22 -11.52 -10.32
C TYR A 222 -11.93 -10.21 -11.03
N LYS A 223 -11.20 -10.23 -12.15
CA LYS A 223 -10.89 -9.05 -12.97
C LYS A 223 -10.36 -7.87 -12.15
N PRO A 224 -9.26 -8.03 -11.38
CA PRO A 224 -8.77 -6.98 -10.50
C PRO A 224 -8.35 -5.74 -11.30
N ASP A 225 -8.63 -4.56 -10.77
CA ASP A 225 -8.15 -3.27 -11.28
C ASP A 225 -6.66 -3.05 -10.93
N TYR A 226 -6.12 -3.77 -9.95
CA TYR A 226 -4.72 -3.67 -9.52
C TYR A 226 -4.18 -5.04 -9.15
N LEU A 227 -3.15 -5.51 -9.86
CA LEU A 227 -2.42 -6.74 -9.56
C LEU A 227 -1.15 -6.40 -8.76
N TRP A 228 -1.13 -6.75 -7.49
CA TRP A 228 -0.07 -6.38 -6.54
C TRP A 228 0.77 -7.62 -6.19
N ASN A 229 1.94 -7.79 -6.81
CA ASN A 229 2.82 -8.92 -6.50
C ASN A 229 3.74 -8.62 -5.31
N ASP A 230 4.35 -9.63 -4.71
CA ASP A 230 5.36 -9.43 -3.68
C ASP A 230 6.51 -10.44 -3.73
N ILE A 231 7.67 -9.98 -3.25
CA ILE A 231 8.95 -10.71 -3.16
C ILE A 231 9.44 -11.28 -4.50
N GLY A 232 9.19 -10.57 -5.61
CA GLY A 232 9.69 -10.97 -6.92
C GLY A 232 8.84 -12.06 -7.56
N TYR A 233 9.32 -12.59 -8.68
CA TYR A 233 8.64 -13.68 -9.38
C TYR A 233 9.65 -14.71 -9.93
N PRO A 234 9.35 -16.02 -9.89
CA PRO A 234 10.32 -17.05 -10.24
C PRO A 234 10.86 -16.95 -11.67
N SER A 235 10.03 -16.51 -12.62
CA SER A 235 10.43 -16.39 -14.02
C SER A 235 10.10 -15.03 -14.65
N GLN A 236 11.09 -14.45 -15.33
CA GLN A 236 10.93 -13.22 -16.11
C GLN A 236 9.94 -13.40 -17.27
N GLN A 237 10.07 -14.49 -18.02
CA GLN A 237 9.21 -14.73 -19.17
C GLN A 237 7.76 -14.95 -18.74
N ALA A 238 7.55 -15.70 -17.66
CA ALA A 238 6.22 -15.89 -17.07
C ALA A 238 5.59 -14.56 -16.60
N THR A 239 6.39 -13.68 -15.98
CA THR A 239 5.94 -12.31 -15.65
C THR A 239 5.41 -11.60 -16.89
N PHE A 240 6.15 -11.62 -18.01
CA PHE A 240 5.71 -10.94 -19.22
C PHE A 240 4.43 -11.54 -19.82
N GLU A 241 4.25 -12.86 -19.73
CA GLU A 241 3.04 -13.54 -20.18
C GLU A 241 1.82 -13.19 -19.32
N ILE A 242 1.98 -13.19 -17.99
CA ILE A 242 0.94 -12.76 -17.05
C ILE A 242 0.53 -11.32 -17.32
N LEU A 243 1.49 -10.38 -17.40
CA LEU A 243 1.20 -8.97 -17.60
C LEU A 243 0.59 -8.69 -18.97
N ALA A 244 1.06 -9.35 -20.04
CA ALA A 244 0.45 -9.23 -21.36
C ALA A 244 -1.00 -9.72 -21.35
N LYS A 245 -1.30 -10.88 -20.73
CA LYS A 245 -2.68 -11.37 -20.59
C LYS A 245 -3.52 -10.40 -19.76
N TYR A 246 -2.98 -9.90 -18.66
CA TYR A 246 -3.65 -8.97 -17.75
C TYR A 246 -4.04 -7.66 -18.45
N TYR A 247 -3.08 -6.94 -19.04
CA TYR A 247 -3.35 -5.67 -19.72
C TYR A 247 -4.28 -5.82 -20.93
N ASN A 248 -4.19 -6.93 -21.68
CA ASN A 248 -5.12 -7.21 -22.77
C ASN A 248 -6.55 -7.53 -22.29
N SER A 249 -6.70 -8.08 -21.07
CA SER A 249 -7.99 -8.45 -20.50
C SER A 249 -8.64 -7.29 -19.74
N ILE A 250 -7.82 -6.44 -19.13
CA ILE A 250 -8.21 -5.35 -18.22
C ILE A 250 -7.35 -4.14 -18.58
N PRO A 251 -7.69 -3.39 -19.65
CA PRO A 251 -6.84 -2.31 -20.15
C PRO A 251 -6.64 -1.12 -19.19
N GLU A 252 -7.54 -0.97 -18.21
CA GLU A 252 -7.43 0.03 -17.15
C GLU A 252 -6.88 -0.57 -15.85
N GLY A 253 -6.33 -1.79 -15.91
CA GLY A 253 -5.67 -2.45 -14.80
C GLY A 253 -4.20 -2.01 -14.69
N LEU A 254 -3.63 -2.01 -13.49
CA LEU A 254 -2.21 -1.73 -13.27
C LEU A 254 -1.50 -2.80 -12.45
N THR A 255 -0.16 -2.73 -12.40
CA THR A 255 0.71 -3.59 -11.61
C THR A 255 1.77 -2.80 -10.82
N ASN A 256 2.27 -3.37 -9.73
CA ASN A 256 3.32 -2.75 -8.91
C ASN A 256 4.75 -3.07 -9.40
N ASP A 257 5.77 -2.67 -8.64
CA ASP A 257 7.19 -2.84 -8.95
C ASP A 257 7.85 -4.03 -8.24
N ARG A 258 7.08 -5.03 -7.82
CA ARG A 258 7.62 -6.18 -7.07
C ARG A 258 7.76 -7.45 -7.90
N TRP A 259 7.87 -7.31 -9.22
CA TRP A 259 8.02 -8.41 -10.18
C TRP A 259 9.48 -8.64 -10.60
N PHE A 260 10.44 -8.37 -9.71
CA PHE A 260 11.85 -8.59 -10.05
C PHE A 260 12.07 -10.11 -10.27
N PRO A 261 12.73 -10.49 -11.37
CA PRO A 261 12.87 -11.89 -11.73
C PRO A 261 13.98 -12.56 -10.91
N ILE A 262 13.79 -13.83 -10.58
CA ILE A 262 14.83 -14.64 -9.93
C ILE A 262 15.76 -15.30 -10.95
N ASP A 263 15.21 -15.70 -12.11
CA ASP A 263 15.96 -16.29 -13.23
C ASP A 263 16.50 -15.26 -14.25
N GLY A 264 16.22 -13.97 -14.02
CA GLY A 264 16.43 -12.91 -15.01
C GLY A 264 17.49 -11.89 -14.63
N GLU A 265 17.84 -11.03 -15.58
CA GLU A 265 18.79 -9.94 -15.36
C GLU A 265 18.16 -8.83 -14.49
N LEU A 266 18.89 -8.41 -13.47
CA LEU A 266 18.62 -7.16 -12.77
C LEU A 266 19.04 -5.98 -13.65
N LEU A 267 18.21 -4.95 -13.69
CA LEU A 267 18.58 -3.69 -14.36
C LEU A 267 19.78 -3.05 -13.66
N ALA A 268 20.59 -2.30 -14.41
CA ALA A 268 21.74 -1.58 -13.85
C ALA A 268 21.34 -0.61 -12.72
N ASP A 269 20.14 -0.04 -12.82
CA ASP A 269 19.55 0.88 -11.85
C ASP A 269 18.59 0.18 -10.86
N ALA A 270 18.61 -1.16 -10.77
CA ALA A 270 17.64 -1.91 -9.97
C ALA A 270 17.66 -1.54 -8.48
N LEU A 271 18.84 -1.23 -7.95
CA LEU A 271 19.06 -0.92 -6.53
C LEU A 271 19.21 0.60 -6.27
N GLU A 272 19.04 1.44 -7.30
CA GLU A 272 19.11 2.88 -7.12
C GLU A 272 17.97 3.37 -6.21
N ARG A 273 18.35 4.20 -5.22
CA ARG A 273 17.42 4.79 -4.26
C ARG A 273 17.35 6.29 -4.49
N PRO A 274 16.15 6.86 -4.68
CA PRO A 274 15.99 8.31 -4.78
C PRO A 274 16.49 9.03 -3.52
N GLU A 275 17.03 10.23 -3.70
CA GLU A 275 17.52 11.07 -2.60
C GLU A 275 16.39 11.37 -1.60
N GLY A 276 16.68 11.35 -0.30
CA GLY A 276 15.69 11.68 0.74
C GLY A 276 14.61 10.62 0.96
N MET A 277 14.71 9.45 0.31
CA MET A 277 13.80 8.33 0.56
C MET A 277 14.00 7.75 1.97
N THR A 278 12.89 7.48 2.66
CA THR A 278 12.84 6.66 3.89
C THR A 278 12.31 5.25 3.62
N GLY A 279 12.37 4.35 4.61
CA GLY A 279 11.77 3.01 4.51
C GLY A 279 12.49 2.09 3.52
N VAL A 280 11.76 1.09 3.01
CA VAL A 280 12.26 0.04 2.11
C VAL A 280 11.76 0.28 0.69
N LEU A 281 12.64 0.17 -0.31
CA LEU A 281 12.26 0.16 -1.74
C LEU A 281 12.58 -1.21 -2.32
N PRO A 282 11.65 -1.89 -2.99
CA PRO A 282 12.00 -3.11 -3.70
C PRO A 282 12.88 -2.79 -4.92
N PRO A 283 13.70 -3.76 -5.37
CA PRO A 283 14.48 -3.62 -6.59
C PRO A 283 13.58 -3.31 -7.79
N LYS A 284 14.00 -2.37 -8.65
CA LYS A 284 13.25 -1.97 -9.83
C LYS A 284 13.20 -3.13 -10.85
N PRO A 285 12.01 -3.62 -11.25
CA PRO A 285 11.88 -4.71 -12.22
C PRO A 285 11.91 -4.17 -13.67
N PRO A 286 12.02 -5.06 -14.68
CA PRO A 286 12.02 -4.68 -16.09
C PRO A 286 10.73 -4.01 -16.60
N VAL A 287 9.60 -4.27 -15.95
CA VAL A 287 8.24 -3.81 -16.27
C VAL A 287 7.49 -3.57 -14.96
N TRP A 288 6.84 -2.40 -14.83
CA TRP A 288 6.03 -1.99 -13.67
C TRP A 288 5.27 -0.70 -14.01
N ASP A 289 4.14 -0.44 -13.33
CA ASP A 289 3.41 0.82 -13.46
C ASP A 289 3.67 1.76 -12.28
N VAL A 290 3.76 1.22 -11.06
CA VAL A 290 3.88 1.99 -9.82
C VAL A 290 5.03 1.49 -8.94
N ARG A 291 5.89 2.39 -8.44
CA ARG A 291 6.91 2.05 -7.41
C ARG A 291 6.28 1.94 -6.02
N THR A 292 6.65 0.97 -5.19
CA THR A 292 5.99 0.72 -3.89
C THR A 292 6.92 0.80 -2.68
N PRO A 293 7.33 2.01 -2.25
CA PRO A 293 8.08 2.16 -1.00
C PRO A 293 7.25 1.70 0.21
N GLU A 294 7.85 0.89 1.06
CA GLU A 294 7.24 0.33 2.25
C GLU A 294 7.73 1.06 3.49
N TYR A 295 6.79 1.59 4.29
CA TYR A 295 7.04 2.55 5.37
C TYR A 295 7.86 3.78 4.91
N GLY A 296 7.97 3.98 3.60
CA GLY A 296 8.82 4.97 2.96
C GLY A 296 8.03 6.07 2.30
N MET A 297 8.59 7.27 2.31
CA MET A 297 8.04 8.45 1.64
C MET A 297 9.14 9.22 0.92
N PHE A 298 8.73 10.16 0.08
CA PHE A 298 9.62 11.10 -0.60
C PHE A 298 9.22 12.54 -0.25
N ASN A 299 10.15 13.47 -0.45
CA ASN A 299 10.02 14.89 -0.10
C ASN A 299 10.14 15.83 -1.31
N HIS A 300 10.05 15.28 -2.52
CA HIS A 300 10.13 16.00 -3.79
C HIS A 300 9.37 15.22 -4.87
N ILE A 301 9.01 15.91 -5.95
CA ILE A 301 8.28 15.30 -7.06
C ILE A 301 9.19 14.30 -7.78
N LEU A 302 8.75 13.05 -7.85
CA LEU A 302 9.42 11.99 -8.62
C LEU A 302 8.89 11.92 -10.06
N PRO A 303 9.75 11.54 -11.04
CA PRO A 303 9.35 11.44 -12.44
C PRO A 303 8.46 10.22 -12.76
N PHE A 304 8.14 9.41 -11.75
CA PHE A 304 7.29 8.24 -11.84
C PHE A 304 6.23 8.24 -10.75
N ILE A 305 5.14 7.50 -10.98
CA ILE A 305 4.11 7.28 -9.97
C ILE A 305 4.63 6.29 -8.93
N TRP A 306 4.35 6.58 -7.66
CA TRP A 306 4.65 5.70 -6.55
C TRP A 306 3.46 5.57 -5.59
N GLU A 307 3.48 4.54 -4.75
CA GLU A 307 2.46 4.26 -3.76
C GLU A 307 3.14 3.80 -2.46
N THR A 308 3.07 4.62 -1.41
CA THR A 308 3.56 4.17 -0.11
C THR A 308 2.59 3.18 0.51
N THR A 309 3.13 2.11 1.07
CA THR A 309 2.37 1.11 1.82
C THR A 309 2.90 0.98 3.24
N ARG A 310 1.99 0.87 4.21
CA ARG A 310 2.31 0.58 5.61
C ARG A 310 1.10 0.07 6.37
N GLY A 311 1.35 -0.67 7.46
CA GLY A 311 0.38 -0.92 8.52
C GLY A 311 -0.04 0.36 9.26
N MET A 312 -1.17 0.30 9.96
CA MET A 312 -1.50 1.34 10.94
C MET A 312 -0.51 1.32 12.11
N GLY A 313 -0.08 0.15 12.54
CA GLY A 313 1.02 -0.03 13.48
C GLY A 313 2.35 -0.36 12.80
N HIS A 314 3.14 -1.16 13.50
CA HIS A 314 4.37 -1.79 13.03
C HIS A 314 4.12 -3.05 12.20
N SER A 315 2.92 -3.62 12.28
CA SER A 315 2.50 -4.81 11.54
C SER A 315 1.50 -4.55 10.41
N PHE A 316 1.53 -5.41 9.39
CA PHE A 316 0.46 -5.48 8.39
C PHE A 316 -0.74 -6.31 8.89
N ALA A 317 -0.52 -7.55 9.34
CA ALA A 317 -1.60 -8.33 9.95
C ALA A 317 -1.93 -7.79 11.35
N TYR A 318 -3.12 -8.09 11.87
CA TYR A 318 -3.47 -7.72 13.25
C TYR A 318 -2.43 -8.26 14.24
N ASN A 319 -1.83 -7.37 15.03
CA ASN A 319 -0.97 -7.73 16.14
C ASN A 319 -1.62 -7.31 17.47
N ARG A 320 -1.99 -8.28 18.30
CA ARG A 320 -2.65 -8.07 19.59
C ARG A 320 -1.76 -7.41 20.64
N ASN A 321 -0.45 -7.37 20.40
CA ASN A 321 0.50 -6.70 21.28
C ASN A 321 0.60 -5.20 20.98
N GLU A 322 0.13 -4.73 19.82
CA GLU A 322 0.15 -3.30 19.50
C GLU A 322 -0.90 -2.55 20.33
N THR A 323 -0.51 -1.35 20.74
CA THR A 323 -1.27 -0.43 21.58
C THR A 323 -1.61 0.84 20.78
N GLU A 324 -2.41 1.73 21.36
CA GLU A 324 -2.71 3.03 20.74
C GLU A 324 -1.45 3.86 20.43
N ALA A 325 -0.35 3.68 21.17
CA ALA A 325 0.91 4.38 20.94
C ALA A 325 1.65 3.89 19.68
N ASP A 326 1.42 2.65 19.26
CA ASP A 326 2.05 2.05 18.08
C ASP A 326 1.34 2.49 16.78
N TYR A 327 0.06 2.87 16.89
CA TYR A 327 -0.77 3.21 15.73
C TYR A 327 -0.58 4.65 15.26
N ILE A 328 -0.41 4.80 13.94
CA ILE A 328 -0.40 6.09 13.25
C ILE A 328 -1.65 6.90 13.63
N THR A 329 -1.46 8.17 13.92
CA THR A 329 -2.56 9.07 14.28
C THR A 329 -3.32 9.53 13.03
N LYS A 330 -4.55 10.06 13.21
CA LYS A 330 -5.29 10.78 12.15
C LYS A 330 -4.38 11.80 11.45
N ASN A 331 -3.66 12.61 12.22
CA ASN A 331 -2.75 13.63 11.71
C ASN A 331 -1.60 13.04 10.89
N GLY A 332 -1.06 11.88 11.32
CA GLY A 332 -0.06 11.16 10.54
C GLY A 332 -0.60 10.70 9.19
N ILE A 333 -1.82 10.16 9.14
CA ILE A 333 -2.45 9.74 7.88
C ILE A 333 -2.74 10.94 6.98
N ALA A 334 -3.27 12.04 7.53
CA ALA A 334 -3.53 13.27 6.77
C ALA A 334 -2.26 13.86 6.15
N THR A 335 -1.17 13.94 6.93
CA THR A 335 0.15 14.36 6.45
C THR A 335 0.66 13.45 5.35
N MET A 336 0.50 12.13 5.50
CA MET A 336 0.92 11.16 4.50
C MET A 336 0.16 11.35 3.18
N LEU A 337 -1.16 11.53 3.24
CA LEU A 337 -2.01 11.78 2.06
C LEU A 337 -1.65 13.08 1.34
N ALA A 338 -1.48 14.18 2.07
CA ALA A 338 -1.11 15.48 1.51
C ALA A 338 0.29 15.46 0.90
N SER A 339 1.27 14.89 1.59
CA SER A 339 2.64 14.78 1.10
C SER A 339 2.73 13.89 -0.14
N SER A 340 2.09 12.71 -0.13
CA SER A 340 2.03 11.85 -1.32
C SER A 340 1.41 12.57 -2.51
N ALA A 341 0.29 13.29 -2.33
CA ALA A 341 -0.34 14.04 -3.42
C ALA A 341 0.59 15.14 -4.00
N CYS A 342 1.31 15.86 -3.15
CA CYS A 342 2.30 16.88 -3.55
C CYS A 342 3.51 16.31 -4.31
N PHE A 343 3.84 15.03 -4.11
CA PHE A 343 5.09 14.44 -4.58
C PHE A 343 4.89 13.29 -5.57
N ASN A 344 3.75 13.28 -6.27
CA ASN A 344 3.41 12.32 -7.34
C ASN A 344 3.13 10.88 -6.84
N GLY A 345 2.60 10.74 -5.63
CA GLY A 345 2.34 9.47 -4.98
C GLY A 345 0.91 9.23 -4.53
N ASN A 346 0.61 7.96 -4.25
CA ASN A 346 -0.59 7.47 -3.58
C ASN A 346 -0.23 6.88 -2.20
N VAL A 347 -1.26 6.63 -1.40
CA VAL A 347 -1.18 5.94 -0.11
C VAL A 347 -2.03 4.67 -0.16
N LEU A 348 -1.42 3.53 0.12
CA LEU A 348 -2.09 2.25 0.35
C LEU A 348 -1.97 1.90 1.83
N LEU A 349 -2.96 2.34 2.62
CA LEU A 349 -2.95 2.13 4.07
C LEU A 349 -3.51 0.76 4.40
N ASN A 350 -2.73 -0.04 5.11
CA ASN A 350 -3.14 -1.38 5.47
C ASN A 350 -4.00 -1.43 6.74
N VAL A 351 -5.09 -2.21 6.68
CA VAL A 351 -5.79 -2.75 7.83
C VAL A 351 -5.42 -4.22 8.06
N GLY A 352 -5.39 -4.62 9.34
CA GLY A 352 -5.22 -6.01 9.76
C GLY A 352 -6.47 -6.45 10.50
N PRO A 353 -7.44 -7.10 9.83
CA PRO A 353 -8.60 -7.69 10.50
C PRO A 353 -8.18 -8.78 11.48
N ARG A 354 -8.97 -8.95 12.54
CA ARG A 354 -8.71 -9.95 13.59
C ARG A 354 -9.03 -11.36 13.10
N GLY A 355 -8.53 -12.36 13.82
CA GLY A 355 -8.81 -13.77 13.56
C GLY A 355 -10.30 -14.15 13.65
N ASP A 356 -11.11 -13.38 14.38
CA ASP A 356 -12.58 -13.52 14.48
C ASP A 356 -13.35 -12.80 13.35
N ALA A 357 -12.66 -12.43 12.27
CA ALA A 357 -13.18 -11.71 11.11
C ALA A 357 -13.72 -10.29 11.37
N GLN A 358 -13.43 -9.70 12.53
CA GLN A 358 -13.85 -8.34 12.85
C GLN A 358 -12.74 -7.32 12.58
N MET A 359 -13.15 -6.12 12.18
CA MET A 359 -12.24 -4.98 12.10
C MET A 359 -11.84 -4.54 13.52
N PRO A 360 -10.53 -4.32 13.84
CA PRO A 360 -10.13 -3.73 15.11
C PRO A 360 -10.75 -2.33 15.27
N PRO A 361 -11.43 -2.03 16.41
CA PRO A 361 -12.08 -0.73 16.61
C PRO A 361 -11.13 0.47 16.45
N ALA A 362 -9.91 0.34 16.95
CA ALA A 362 -8.89 1.38 16.84
C ALA A 362 -8.44 1.68 15.40
N GLN A 363 -8.47 0.67 14.52
CA GLN A 363 -8.18 0.84 13.10
C GLN A 363 -9.39 1.45 12.37
N ALA A 364 -10.61 0.97 12.67
CA ALA A 364 -11.85 1.53 12.13
C ALA A 364 -12.01 3.02 12.47
N ALA A 365 -11.78 3.40 13.74
CA ALA A 365 -11.89 4.80 14.18
C ALA A 365 -10.94 5.73 13.42
N ARG A 366 -9.72 5.27 13.08
CA ARG A 366 -8.75 6.04 12.28
C ARG A 366 -9.19 6.20 10.83
N LEU A 367 -9.78 5.16 10.25
CA LEU A 367 -10.37 5.22 8.92
C LEU A 367 -11.52 6.22 8.87
N GLU A 368 -12.42 6.20 9.87
CA GLU A 368 -13.52 7.17 9.94
C GLU A 368 -12.99 8.59 10.12
N ALA A 369 -12.03 8.80 11.02
CA ALA A 369 -11.46 10.11 11.30
C ALA A 369 -10.71 10.73 10.09
N VAL A 370 -10.02 9.92 9.27
CA VAL A 370 -9.41 10.40 8.02
C VAL A 370 -10.46 10.63 6.94
N GLY A 371 -11.53 9.83 6.92
CA GLY A 371 -12.70 10.05 6.07
C GLY A 371 -13.31 11.42 6.27
N GLU A 372 -13.62 11.77 7.52
CA GLU A 372 -14.14 13.09 7.92
C GLU A 372 -13.18 14.23 7.52
N TRP A 373 -11.88 14.02 7.65
CA TRP A 373 -10.89 15.01 7.19
C TRP A 373 -10.91 15.19 5.67
N LEU A 374 -11.05 14.10 4.92
CA LEU A 374 -11.14 14.12 3.46
C LEU A 374 -12.46 14.69 2.92
N GLU A 375 -13.52 14.80 3.72
CA GLU A 375 -14.76 15.45 3.29
C GLU A 375 -14.56 16.93 2.98
N THR A 376 -13.71 17.61 3.77
CA THR A 376 -13.43 19.05 3.61
C THR A 376 -12.15 19.34 2.83
N ARG A 377 -11.16 18.43 2.88
CA ARG A 377 -9.83 18.65 2.29
C ARG A 377 -9.53 17.75 1.10
N GLY A 378 -10.43 16.82 0.77
CA GLY A 378 -10.25 15.86 -0.30
C GLY A 378 -10.08 16.49 -1.67
N GLU A 379 -10.64 17.68 -1.93
CA GLU A 379 -10.46 18.39 -3.20
C GLU A 379 -9.01 18.82 -3.47
N ALA A 380 -8.22 19.04 -2.41
CA ALA A 380 -6.81 19.39 -2.50
C ALA A 380 -5.91 18.16 -2.73
N ILE A 381 -6.50 16.96 -2.75
CA ILE A 381 -5.78 15.68 -2.76
C ILE A 381 -6.22 14.87 -3.98
N LYS A 382 -7.50 14.50 -4.03
CA LYS A 382 -8.07 13.60 -5.02
C LYS A 382 -8.25 14.33 -6.34
N GLY A 383 -7.89 13.66 -7.45
CA GLY A 383 -7.96 14.26 -8.79
C GLY A 383 -6.96 15.38 -9.05
N THR A 384 -5.99 15.63 -8.16
CA THR A 384 -4.98 16.67 -8.36
C THR A 384 -3.68 16.10 -8.96
N ARG A 385 -2.83 17.00 -9.47
CA ARG A 385 -1.47 16.71 -9.92
C ARG A 385 -0.47 17.58 -9.15
N PRO A 386 0.75 17.07 -8.89
CA PRO A 386 1.76 17.82 -8.13
C PRO A 386 2.23 19.03 -8.94
N VAL A 387 2.62 20.10 -8.22
CA VAL A 387 3.17 21.33 -8.80
C VAL A 387 4.49 21.65 -8.12
N GLU A 388 5.55 21.81 -8.91
CA GLU A 388 6.85 22.22 -8.38
C GLU A 388 6.79 23.69 -7.94
N LEU A 389 7.22 23.94 -6.70
CA LEU A 389 7.38 25.29 -6.15
C LEU A 389 8.86 25.66 -6.13
N ALA A 390 9.17 26.94 -6.33
CA ALA A 390 10.55 27.42 -6.23
C ALA A 390 11.13 27.28 -4.82
N GLN A 391 10.26 27.22 -3.80
CA GLN A 391 10.61 27.10 -2.39
C GLN A 391 10.16 25.73 -1.86
N LYS A 392 11.00 25.10 -1.05
CA LYS A 392 10.67 23.84 -0.35
C LYS A 392 10.16 24.05 1.08
N ALA A 393 10.31 25.26 1.63
CA ALA A 393 9.85 25.62 2.96
C ALA A 393 9.60 27.13 3.09
N VAL A 394 8.73 27.51 4.03
CA VAL A 394 8.42 28.88 4.44
C VAL A 394 8.49 28.95 5.96
N ASP A 395 9.28 29.88 6.50
CA ASP A 395 9.51 30.04 7.94
C ASP A 395 9.86 28.70 8.64
N GLY A 396 10.73 27.90 8.01
CA GLY A 396 11.15 26.59 8.51
C GLY A 396 10.13 25.46 8.37
N VAL A 397 8.93 25.72 7.86
CA VAL A 397 7.89 24.70 7.60
C VAL A 397 7.95 24.24 6.15
N SER A 398 8.06 22.93 5.94
CA SER A 398 8.05 22.35 4.59
C SER A 398 6.74 22.59 3.87
N ILE A 399 6.83 22.85 2.56
CA ILE A 399 5.66 23.06 1.70
C ILE A 399 5.70 22.16 0.46
N GLY A 400 4.52 21.88 -0.08
CA GLY A 400 4.31 21.26 -1.38
C GLY A 400 3.06 21.84 -2.04
N ALA A 401 2.84 21.53 -3.32
CA ALA A 401 1.64 21.98 -4.01
C ALA A 401 1.02 20.91 -4.90
N THR A 402 -0.29 21.04 -5.05
CA THR A 402 -1.10 20.26 -5.98
C THR A 402 -2.04 21.19 -6.74
N ARG A 403 -2.43 20.85 -7.97
CA ARG A 403 -3.44 21.60 -8.71
C ARG A 403 -4.49 20.70 -9.34
N ASN A 404 -5.66 21.28 -9.56
CA ASN A 404 -6.65 20.79 -10.52
C ASN A 404 -6.97 21.92 -11.52
N ALA A 405 -8.07 21.81 -12.26
CA ALA A 405 -8.46 22.81 -13.25
C ALA A 405 -8.97 24.14 -12.63
N GLU A 406 -9.39 24.12 -11.37
CA GLU A 406 -10.07 25.25 -10.72
C GLU A 406 -9.17 25.96 -9.70
N ALA A 407 -8.19 25.27 -9.13
CA ALA A 407 -7.38 25.79 -8.05
C ALA A 407 -5.94 25.23 -8.04
N LEU A 408 -5.04 26.05 -7.51
CA LEU A 408 -3.77 25.64 -6.94
C LEU A 408 -3.94 25.50 -5.42
N TYR A 409 -3.43 24.41 -4.84
CA TYR A 409 -3.44 24.17 -3.41
C TYR A 409 -1.99 24.16 -2.90
N ILE A 410 -1.68 25.01 -1.93
CA ILE A 410 -0.39 25.03 -1.23
C ILE A 410 -0.59 24.31 0.11
N HIS A 411 0.18 23.25 0.33
CA HIS A 411 0.17 22.44 1.53
C HIS A 411 1.38 22.78 2.39
N MET A 412 1.17 23.14 3.66
CA MET A 412 2.24 23.31 4.64
C MET A 412 2.16 22.21 5.69
N PHE A 413 3.27 21.51 5.90
CA PHE A 413 3.37 20.36 6.81
C PHE A 413 3.73 20.80 8.24
N GLY A 414 2.94 21.73 8.77
CA GLY A 414 3.14 22.34 10.09
C GLY A 414 2.56 23.76 10.15
N LYS A 415 2.69 24.40 11.32
CA LYS A 415 2.29 25.79 11.55
C LYS A 415 3.54 26.67 11.69
N PRO A 416 3.73 27.70 10.85
CA PRO A 416 4.85 28.63 11.02
C PRO A 416 4.63 29.51 12.25
N ALA A 417 5.73 30.05 12.80
CA ALA A 417 5.67 30.87 14.00
C ALA A 417 5.10 32.26 13.69
N ALA A 418 5.39 32.78 12.49
CA ALA A 418 4.82 34.02 12.00
C ALA A 418 3.46 33.79 11.32
N GLY A 419 2.50 34.69 11.56
CA GLY A 419 1.22 34.73 10.84
C GLY A 419 1.31 35.37 9.45
N ARG A 420 2.51 35.49 8.86
CA ARG A 420 2.71 36.11 7.53
C ARG A 420 3.47 35.14 6.65
N LEU A 421 2.92 34.86 5.46
CA LEU A 421 3.51 33.96 4.48
C LEU A 421 3.89 34.70 3.21
N GLU A 422 5.02 34.28 2.63
CA GLU A 422 5.49 34.73 1.33
C GLU A 422 5.87 33.50 0.50
N VAL A 423 5.09 33.22 -0.54
CA VAL A 423 5.25 32.03 -1.38
C VAL A 423 5.43 32.45 -2.83
N ALA A 424 6.53 32.02 -3.44
CA ALA A 424 6.73 32.18 -4.88
C ALA A 424 5.82 31.20 -5.65
N LEU A 425 4.92 31.75 -6.46
CA LEU A 425 3.99 31.01 -7.29
C LEU A 425 4.65 30.61 -8.63
N PRO A 426 4.18 29.53 -9.28
CA PRO A 426 4.66 29.14 -10.60
C PRO A 426 4.54 30.30 -11.61
N PRO A 427 5.55 30.55 -12.46
CA PRO A 427 5.54 31.67 -13.41
C PRO A 427 4.38 31.65 -14.41
N GLU A 428 3.91 30.45 -14.76
CA GLU A 428 2.83 30.20 -15.73
C GLU A 428 1.45 30.05 -15.07
N LEU A 429 1.32 30.36 -13.78
CA LEU A 429 0.06 30.25 -13.07
C LEU A 429 -0.97 31.26 -13.61
N GLU A 430 -2.20 30.80 -13.79
CA GLU A 430 -3.34 31.63 -14.13
C GLU A 430 -3.59 32.70 -13.06
N SER A 431 -4.33 33.75 -13.42
CA SER A 431 -4.64 34.82 -12.47
C SER A 431 -5.41 34.26 -11.27
N VAL A 432 -4.86 34.47 -10.06
CA VAL A 432 -5.49 34.04 -8.81
C VAL A 432 -6.63 35.00 -8.47
N THR A 433 -7.83 34.47 -8.30
CA THR A 433 -9.05 35.24 -8.03
C THR A 433 -9.43 35.26 -6.55
N SER A 434 -8.96 34.29 -5.78
CA SER A 434 -9.26 34.15 -4.35
C SER A 434 -8.17 33.37 -3.63
N VAL A 435 -7.98 33.67 -2.35
CA VAL A 435 -7.08 32.92 -1.46
C VAL A 435 -7.85 32.63 -0.18
N GLU A 436 -7.94 31.35 0.18
CA GLU A 436 -8.54 30.90 1.44
C GLU A 436 -7.70 29.80 2.08
N GLN A 437 -7.85 29.63 3.40
CA GLN A 437 -7.29 28.50 4.12
C GLN A 437 -8.44 27.56 4.52
N ILE A 438 -8.34 26.28 4.16
CA ILE A 438 -9.41 25.32 4.45
C ILE A 438 -9.49 25.07 5.97
N GLY A 439 -10.54 25.60 6.59
CA GLY A 439 -10.79 25.52 8.03
C GLY A 439 -10.00 26.52 8.89
N GLY A 440 -9.46 27.58 8.29
CA GLY A 440 -8.80 28.69 8.98
C GLY A 440 -9.29 30.06 8.49
N GLN A 441 -8.60 31.14 8.87
CA GLN A 441 -8.95 32.50 8.46
C GLN A 441 -7.74 33.24 7.90
N VAL A 442 -7.82 33.57 6.60
CA VAL A 442 -6.87 34.42 5.89
C VAL A 442 -7.29 35.88 6.05
N GLY A 443 -6.32 36.74 6.35
CA GLY A 443 -6.47 38.20 6.35
C GLY A 443 -6.14 38.80 4.99
N ASP A 444 -5.40 39.90 4.98
CA ASP A 444 -4.99 40.54 3.73
C ASP A 444 -4.03 39.66 2.93
N TRP A 445 -4.25 39.59 1.62
CA TRP A 445 -3.35 38.95 0.68
C TRP A 445 -3.15 39.80 -0.58
N SER A 446 -1.98 39.67 -1.19
CA SER A 446 -1.64 40.27 -2.48
C SER A 446 -0.70 39.37 -3.28
N ILE A 447 -0.67 39.56 -4.59
CA ILE A 447 0.30 38.91 -5.46
C ILE A 447 1.06 40.00 -6.22
N GLU A 448 2.37 40.06 -6.00
CA GLU A 448 3.26 40.99 -6.67
C GLU A 448 4.44 40.19 -7.24
N GLN A 449 4.73 40.36 -8.54
CA GLN A 449 5.83 39.65 -9.21
C GLN A 449 5.78 38.12 -8.98
N ASN A 450 4.60 37.51 -9.12
CA ASN A 450 4.32 36.09 -8.85
C ASN A 450 4.62 35.63 -7.42
N THR A 451 4.75 36.54 -6.46
CA THR A 451 4.90 36.20 -5.04
C THR A 451 3.59 36.47 -4.32
N LEU A 452 2.97 35.41 -3.82
CA LEU A 452 1.84 35.51 -2.90
C LEU A 452 2.34 35.99 -1.54
N ARG A 453 1.80 37.09 -1.04
CA ARG A 453 1.96 37.54 0.34
C ARG A 453 0.59 37.45 1.01
N LEU A 454 0.50 36.82 2.17
CA LEU A 454 -0.75 36.76 2.93
C LEU A 454 -0.51 36.81 4.43
N THR A 455 -1.50 37.31 5.16
CA THR A 455 -1.58 37.20 6.63
C THR A 455 -2.58 36.10 7.00
N VAL A 456 -2.24 35.28 7.98
CA VAL A 456 -3.13 34.29 8.59
C VAL A 456 -3.57 34.83 9.94
N ASN A 457 -4.86 35.15 10.05
CA ASN A 457 -5.45 35.67 11.29
C ASN A 457 -5.67 34.54 12.30
N GLU A 458 -6.08 33.37 11.81
CA GLU A 458 -6.32 32.18 12.62
C GLU A 458 -5.97 30.92 11.83
N TRP A 459 -5.07 30.09 12.38
CA TRP A 459 -4.68 28.82 11.75
C TRP A 459 -5.77 27.77 11.92
N ALA A 460 -5.95 26.92 10.91
CA ALA A 460 -6.77 25.72 11.06
C ALA A 460 -6.22 24.80 12.16
N ASP A 461 -7.11 24.15 12.92
CA ASP A 461 -6.73 23.15 13.91
C ASP A 461 -6.39 21.79 13.27
N GLU A 462 -5.35 21.79 12.43
CA GLU A 462 -4.91 20.65 11.65
C GLU A 462 -3.38 20.55 11.62
N ALA A 463 -2.86 19.36 11.35
CA ALA A 463 -1.43 19.14 11.17
C ALA A 463 -0.92 19.67 9.81
N VAL A 464 -1.79 19.64 8.78
CA VAL A 464 -1.48 20.17 7.45
C VAL A 464 -2.32 21.41 7.20
N GLN A 465 -1.66 22.53 6.93
CA GLN A 465 -2.32 23.78 6.56
C GLN A 465 -2.47 23.83 5.04
N ILE A 466 -3.69 23.97 4.54
CA ILE A 466 -3.96 23.93 3.09
C ILE A 466 -4.57 25.27 2.67
N PHE A 467 -3.88 25.96 1.77
CA PHE A 467 -4.34 27.19 1.14
C PHE A 467 -4.84 26.91 -0.27
N LYS A 468 -6.08 27.29 -0.55
CA LYS A 468 -6.69 27.18 -1.87
C LYS A 468 -6.61 28.53 -2.57
N LEU A 469 -5.94 28.54 -3.71
CA LEU A 469 -5.84 29.67 -4.63
C LEU A 469 -6.78 29.39 -5.80
N GLY A 470 -7.92 30.09 -5.84
CA GLY A 470 -8.86 29.99 -6.96
C GLY A 470 -8.27 30.59 -8.22
N LEU A 471 -8.40 29.90 -9.35
CA LEU A 471 -7.82 30.31 -10.63
C LEU A 471 -8.91 30.84 -11.58
N ALA A 472 -8.59 31.90 -12.32
CA ALA A 472 -9.42 32.37 -13.41
C ALA A 472 -9.51 31.30 -14.51
N LYS A 473 -10.72 31.13 -15.08
CA LYS A 473 -10.99 30.21 -16.18
C LYS A 473 -10.42 30.67 -17.51
#